data_AF-A0A9E5IJX7-F1
#
_entry.id   AF-A0A9E5IJX7-F1
#
_cell.length_a   1.000
_cell.length_b   1.000
_cell.length_c   1.000
_cell.angle_alpha   90.00
_cell.angle_beta   90.00
_cell.angle_gamma   90.00
#
_symmetry.space_group_name_H-M   'P 1'
#
loop_
_entity.id
_entity.type
_entity.pdbx_description
1 polymer ?
#
loop_
_entity_poly.entity_id
_entity_poly.type
_entity_poly.pdbx_seq_one_letter_code
_entity_poly.pdbx_strand_id
1 'polypeptide(L)'
;MIRKSFVMSVHPGYEAEYARRHQPIWEELAAVLRAHGVHNYSIHLHPETRQLFAYAEIEDEARWAAIANTEVCQRWWKHMADVMPANPDSSPVLDRIFSDDPDEVMPPPHAKKTLTVEQKELLKRWIAAGA
;
A
#
# COMPACT_ATOMS: atom_id res chain seq x y z
N MET A 1 9.04 -8.58 11.79
CA MET A 1 8.38 -8.08 10.57
C MET A 1 7.56 -6.86 10.94
N ILE A 2 7.94 -5.68 10.43
CA ILE A 2 7.22 -4.42 10.57
C ILE A 2 6.16 -4.40 9.46
N ARG A 3 4.91 -4.09 9.81
CA ARG A 3 3.82 -3.99 8.82
C ARG A 3 3.69 -2.54 8.36
N LYS A 4 3.69 -2.34 7.05
CA LYS A 4 3.43 -1.05 6.41
C LYS A 4 2.12 -1.16 5.63
N SER A 5 1.27 -0.17 5.80
CA SER A 5 0.06 -0.01 5.00
C SER A 5 -0.04 1.43 4.56
N PHE A 6 -0.43 1.65 3.31
CA PHE A 6 -0.56 2.99 2.77
C PHE A 6 -1.59 3.03 1.67
N VAL A 7 -2.16 4.23 1.48
CA VAL A 7 -3.17 4.49 0.45
C VAL A 7 -2.56 5.38 -0.62
N MET A 8 -2.74 4.95 -1.86
CA MET A 8 -2.51 5.74 -3.08
C MET A 8 -3.82 5.77 -3.86
N SER A 9 -3.79 6.36 -5.06
CA SER A 9 -4.94 6.37 -5.96
C SER A 9 -4.50 6.04 -7.40
N VAL A 10 -5.41 5.58 -8.25
CA VAL A 10 -5.21 5.43 -9.71
C VAL A 10 -6.08 6.44 -10.45
N HIS A 11 -5.64 6.91 -11.62
CA HIS A 11 -6.46 7.80 -12.43
C HIS A 11 -7.72 7.09 -12.96
N PRO A 12 -8.85 7.81 -13.12
CA PRO A 12 -10.05 7.25 -13.72
C PRO A 12 -9.80 6.66 -15.10
N GLY A 13 -10.21 5.42 -15.33
CA GLY A 13 -10.05 4.71 -16.61
C GLY A 13 -8.69 4.02 -16.81
N TYR A 14 -7.77 4.14 -15.84
CA TYR A 14 -6.44 3.53 -15.89
C TYR A 14 -6.31 2.27 -15.02
N GLU A 15 -7.40 1.79 -14.41
CA GLU A 15 -7.40 0.64 -13.49
C GLU A 15 -6.85 -0.63 -14.16
N ALA A 16 -7.29 -0.90 -15.40
CA ALA A 16 -6.84 -2.04 -16.17
C ALA A 16 -5.37 -1.94 -16.57
N GLU A 17 -4.91 -0.73 -16.92
CA GLU A 17 -3.51 -0.49 -17.28
C GLU A 17 -2.59 -0.60 -16.05
N TYR A 18 -3.03 -0.09 -14.90
CA TYR A 18 -2.35 -0.27 -13.62
C TYR A 18 -2.17 -1.75 -13.32
N ALA A 19 -3.24 -2.55 -13.42
CA ALA A 19 -3.18 -4.00 -13.19
C ALA A 19 -2.24 -4.69 -14.19
N ARG A 20 -2.31 -4.34 -15.48
CA ARG A 20 -1.46 -4.91 -16.54
C ARG A 20 0.03 -4.65 -16.26
N ARG A 21 0.40 -3.44 -15.83
CA ARG A 21 1.80 -3.11 -15.50
C ARG A 21 2.30 -3.94 -14.31
N HIS A 22 1.43 -4.27 -13.36
CA HIS A 22 1.77 -5.11 -12.21
C HIS A 22 1.70 -6.63 -12.50
N GLN A 23 1.33 -7.05 -13.71
CA GLN A 23 1.11 -8.46 -14.05
C GLN A 23 1.86 -8.90 -15.34
N PRO A 24 3.14 -9.31 -15.24
CA PRO A 24 4.00 -9.26 -14.04
C PRO A 24 4.70 -7.89 -13.89
N ILE A 25 5.01 -7.54 -12.64
CA ILE A 25 5.98 -6.49 -12.32
C ILE A 25 7.37 -6.88 -12.89
N TRP A 26 8.19 -5.88 -13.20
CA TRP A 26 9.58 -6.10 -13.63
C TRP A 26 10.36 -6.97 -12.64
N GLU A 27 11.06 -7.99 -13.15
CA GLU A 27 11.80 -8.94 -12.33
C GLU A 27 12.88 -8.27 -11.46
N GLU A 28 13.57 -7.26 -12.00
CA GLU A 28 14.57 -6.45 -11.29
C GLU A 28 13.97 -5.69 -10.10
N LEU A 29 12.75 -5.15 -10.25
CA LEU A 29 12.07 -4.46 -9.15
C LEU A 29 11.66 -5.45 -8.07
N ALA A 30 11.11 -6.60 -8.46
CA ALA A 30 10.75 -7.65 -7.53
C ALA A 30 11.99 -8.18 -6.76
N ALA A 31 13.14 -8.27 -7.43
CA ALA A 31 14.40 -8.64 -6.81
C ALA A 31 14.88 -7.60 -5.79
N VAL A 32 14.81 -6.30 -6.13
CA VAL A 32 15.16 -5.21 -5.21
C VAL A 32 14.25 -5.21 -3.98
N LEU A 33 12.93 -5.34 -4.15
CA LEU A 33 12.00 -5.43 -3.03
C LEU A 33 12.37 -6.58 -2.08
N ARG A 34 12.61 -7.78 -2.60
CA ARG A 34 13.03 -8.94 -1.78
C ARG A 34 14.40 -8.74 -1.13
N ALA A 35 15.38 -8.22 -1.86
CA ALA A 35 16.73 -7.95 -1.34
C ALA A 35 16.73 -6.91 -0.21
N HIS A 36 15.75 -5.99 -0.22
CA HIS A 36 15.53 -5.01 0.84
C HIS A 36 14.61 -5.54 1.97
N GLY A 37 14.26 -6.83 1.96
CA GLY A 37 13.52 -7.48 3.03
C GLY A 37 12.01 -7.23 2.99
N VAL A 38 11.44 -6.97 1.81
CA VAL A 38 9.99 -6.84 1.60
C VAL A 38 9.38 -8.22 1.31
N HIS A 39 8.31 -8.52 2.04
CA HIS A 39 7.54 -9.75 1.96
C HIS A 39 6.04 -9.43 1.93
N ASN A 40 5.24 -10.39 1.46
CA ASN A 40 3.77 -10.32 1.48
C ASN A 40 3.20 -8.97 0.98
N TYR A 41 3.77 -8.43 -0.10
CA TYR A 41 3.35 -7.15 -0.66
C TYR A 41 2.14 -7.33 -1.58
N SER A 42 0.98 -6.81 -1.18
CA SER A 42 -0.24 -6.75 -1.97
C SER A 42 -0.75 -5.31 -2.14
N ILE A 43 -1.49 -5.08 -3.23
CA ILE A 43 -2.20 -3.82 -3.50
C ILE A 43 -3.63 -4.17 -3.90
N HIS A 44 -4.61 -3.56 -3.25
CA HIS A 44 -6.03 -3.80 -3.48
C HIS A 44 -6.72 -2.52 -3.99
N LEU A 45 -7.46 -2.62 -5.08
CA LEU A 45 -8.23 -1.51 -5.64
C LEU A 45 -9.61 -1.43 -4.98
N HIS A 46 -10.00 -0.26 -4.51
CA HIS A 46 -11.39 0.08 -4.20
C HIS A 46 -12.03 0.74 -5.43
N PRO A 47 -12.87 0.04 -6.20
CA PRO A 47 -13.24 0.44 -7.56
C PRO A 47 -14.07 1.74 -7.61
N GLU A 48 -14.86 2.04 -6.59
CA GLU A 48 -15.71 3.23 -6.58
C GLU A 48 -14.91 4.52 -6.38
N THR A 49 -13.86 4.45 -5.57
CA THR A 49 -13.03 5.60 -5.18
C THR A 49 -11.69 5.65 -5.92
N ARG A 50 -11.30 4.54 -6.56
CA ARG A 50 -9.98 4.31 -7.19
C ARG A 50 -8.81 4.38 -6.21
N GLN A 51 -9.09 4.16 -4.93
CA GLN A 51 -8.04 4.04 -3.92
C GLN A 51 -7.33 2.69 -4.04
N LEU A 52 -6.02 2.74 -3.90
CA LEU A 52 -5.11 1.60 -3.90
C LEU A 52 -4.61 1.39 -2.48
N PHE A 53 -5.07 0.32 -1.84
CA PHE A 53 -4.67 -0.09 -0.50
C PHE A 53 -3.48 -1.03 -0.59
N ALA A 54 -2.29 -0.52 -0.27
CA ALA A 54 -1.07 -1.29 -0.23
C ALA A 54 -0.81 -1.86 1.18
N TYR A 55 -0.39 -3.12 1.25
CA TYR A 55 0.09 -3.79 2.46
C TYR A 55 1.43 -4.46 2.17
N ALA A 56 2.43 -4.24 3.02
CA ALA A 56 3.71 -4.91 2.93
C ALA A 56 4.26 -5.28 4.32
N GLU A 57 5.01 -6.36 4.38
CA GLU A 57 5.79 -6.74 5.56
C GLU A 57 7.26 -6.48 5.27
N ILE A 58 7.93 -5.72 6.14
CA ILE A 58 9.34 -5.35 5.97
C ILE A 58 10.17 -5.85 7.14
N GLU A 59 11.43 -6.17 6.88
CA GLU A 59 12.38 -6.58 7.93
C GLU A 59 12.94 -5.39 8.71
N ASP A 60 13.19 -4.26 8.02
CA ASP A 60 13.91 -3.09 8.57
C ASP A 60 13.48 -1.79 7.88
N GLU A 61 13.34 -0.70 8.65
CA GLU A 61 12.88 0.59 8.12
C GLU A 61 13.92 1.29 7.23
N ALA A 62 15.20 1.19 7.56
CA ALA A 62 16.26 1.82 6.79
C ALA A 62 16.42 1.15 5.42
N ARG A 63 16.36 -0.20 5.39
CA ARG A 63 16.34 -0.96 4.13
C ARG A 63 15.11 -0.65 3.29
N TRP A 64 13.93 -0.53 3.90
CA TRP A 64 12.72 -0.07 3.20
C TRP A 64 12.90 1.32 2.59
N ALA A 65 13.37 2.30 3.39
CA ALA A 65 13.60 3.67 2.92
C ALA A 65 14.62 3.73 1.78
N ALA A 66 15.65 2.86 1.80
CA ALA A 66 16.67 2.80 0.77
C ALA A 66 16.13 2.36 -0.61
N ILE A 67 14.99 1.67 -0.69
CA ILE A 67 14.38 1.23 -1.96
C ILE A 67 14.11 2.43 -2.88
N ALA A 68 13.63 3.54 -2.32
CA ALA A 68 13.35 4.79 -3.04
C ALA A 68 14.56 5.37 -3.79
N ASN A 69 15.77 5.04 -3.34
CA ASN A 69 17.03 5.53 -3.93
C ASN A 69 17.59 4.57 -4.99
N THR A 70 16.95 3.42 -5.23
CA THR A 70 17.39 2.48 -6.26
C THR A 70 16.94 2.95 -7.64
N GLU A 71 17.82 2.78 -8.63
CA GLU A 71 17.55 3.19 -10.01
C GLU A 71 16.28 2.53 -10.58
N VAL A 72 16.10 1.23 -10.31
CA VAL A 72 14.92 0.48 -10.76
C VAL A 72 13.61 1.00 -10.16
N CYS A 73 13.62 1.43 -8.89
CA CYS A 73 12.44 1.98 -8.24
C CYS A 73 12.05 3.33 -8.87
N GLN A 74 13.03 4.20 -9.12
CA GLN A 74 12.80 5.49 -9.77
C GLN A 74 12.34 5.35 -11.22
N ARG A 75 12.90 4.39 -11.96
CA ARG A 75 12.43 4.03 -13.31
C ARG A 75 10.99 3.52 -13.28
N TRP A 76 10.65 2.70 -12.29
CA TRP A 76 9.29 2.21 -12.11
C TRP A 76 8.30 3.35 -11.78
N TRP A 77 8.67 4.27 -10.89
CA TRP A 77 7.88 5.45 -10.57
C TRP A 77 7.58 6.29 -11.81
N LYS A 78 8.62 6.61 -12.60
CA LYS A 78 8.44 7.31 -13.88
C LYS A 78 7.58 6.52 -14.85
N HIS A 79 7.71 5.20 -14.87
CA HIS A 79 6.86 4.34 -15.69
C HIS A 79 5.41 4.37 -15.24
N MET A 80 5.09 4.62 -13.97
CA MET A 80 3.72 4.64 -13.44
C MET A 80 3.08 6.03 -13.42
N ALA A 81 3.88 7.10 -13.58
CA ALA A 81 3.45 8.49 -13.35
C ALA A 81 2.32 8.99 -14.28
N ASP A 82 2.06 8.33 -15.40
CA ASP A 82 0.95 8.67 -16.32
C ASP A 82 -0.38 8.02 -15.94
N VAL A 83 -0.38 7.02 -15.05
CA VAL A 83 -1.60 6.24 -14.70
C VAL A 83 -2.09 6.50 -13.28
N MET A 84 -1.33 7.23 -12.47
CA MET A 84 -1.67 7.55 -11.09
C MET A 84 -1.09 8.91 -10.67
N PRO A 85 -1.65 9.57 -9.64
CA PRO A 85 -1.08 10.78 -9.08
C PRO A 85 0.37 10.57 -8.61
N ALA A 86 1.26 11.46 -9.04
CA ALA A 86 2.67 11.40 -8.73
C ALA A 86 3.21 12.77 -8.29
N ASN A 87 4.21 12.74 -7.41
CA ASN A 87 4.99 13.90 -6.99
C ASN A 87 5.92 14.38 -8.13
N PRO A 88 6.59 15.55 -7.99
CA PRO A 88 7.54 16.04 -9.00
C PRO A 88 8.68 15.07 -9.33
N ASP A 89 9.08 14.22 -8.39
CA ASP A 89 10.09 13.17 -8.58
C ASP A 89 9.50 11.85 -9.15
N SER A 90 8.24 11.87 -9.57
CA SER A 90 7.45 10.72 -10.04
C SER A 90 7.08 9.68 -8.97
N SER A 91 7.52 9.85 -7.71
CA SER A 91 7.07 8.97 -6.62
C SER A 91 5.54 9.07 -6.47
N PRO A 92 4.86 7.97 -6.10
CA PRO A 92 3.41 8.00 -5.96
C PRO A 92 2.99 8.95 -4.83
N VAL A 93 1.91 9.69 -5.03
CA VAL A 93 1.32 10.49 -3.95
C VAL A 93 0.70 9.55 -2.92
N LEU A 94 1.10 9.74 -1.66
CA LEU A 94 0.57 9.00 -0.52
C LEU A 94 -0.56 9.82 0.11
N ASP A 95 -1.79 9.35 0.01
CA ASP A 95 -2.96 10.11 0.47
C ASP A 95 -3.05 10.10 2.01
N ARG A 96 -2.67 9.00 2.67
CA ARG A 96 -2.77 8.87 4.14
C ARG A 96 -1.74 7.90 4.73
N ILE A 97 -0.68 8.44 5.34
CA ILE A 97 0.17 7.72 6.32
C ILE A 97 0.44 8.59 7.56
N PHE A 98 0.45 9.93 7.42
CA PHE A 98 0.84 10.88 8.48
C PHE A 98 -0.25 11.92 8.77
N SER A 99 -1.49 11.47 9.01
CA SER A 99 -2.48 12.37 9.60
C SER A 99 -2.30 12.33 11.11
N ASP A 100 -1.89 13.45 11.70
CA ASP A 100 -1.89 13.66 13.16
C ASP A 100 -3.29 14.02 13.67
N ASP A 101 -4.29 14.07 12.78
CA ASP A 101 -5.68 14.30 13.15
C ASP A 101 -6.21 13.10 13.95
N PRO A 102 -6.52 13.28 15.25
CA PRO A 102 -6.97 12.19 16.12
C PRO A 102 -8.32 11.57 15.67
N ASP A 103 -9.09 12.23 14.80
CA ASP A 103 -10.33 11.71 14.23
C ASP A 103 -10.09 10.85 12.97
N GLU A 104 -8.92 10.96 12.36
CA GLU A 104 -8.51 10.16 11.19
C GLU A 104 -7.60 8.99 11.57
N VAL A 105 -6.95 9.05 12.73
CA VAL A 105 -6.14 7.95 13.28
C VAL A 105 -7.05 6.81 13.77
N MET A 106 -6.84 5.61 13.26
CA MET A 106 -7.66 4.43 13.58
C MET A 106 -6.80 3.26 14.12
N PRO A 107 -7.17 2.64 15.26
CA PRO A 107 -8.20 3.11 16.19
C PRO A 107 -7.76 4.44 16.83
N PRO A 108 -8.70 5.31 17.23
CA PRO A 108 -8.37 6.59 17.82
C PRO A 108 -7.39 6.43 19.00
N PRO A 109 -6.44 7.35 19.22
CA PRO A 109 -5.41 7.21 20.27
C PRO A 109 -6.00 6.98 21.67
N HIS A 110 -7.20 7.51 21.92
CA HIS A 110 -7.93 7.36 23.17
C HIS A 110 -8.62 5.98 23.32
N ALA A 111 -8.74 5.20 22.25
CA ALA A 111 -9.58 4.01 22.22
C ALA A 111 -9.01 2.82 23.00
N LYS A 112 -7.67 2.64 23.13
CA LYS A 112 -7.01 1.52 23.86
C LYS A 112 -7.72 0.14 23.77
N LYS A 113 -8.42 -0.14 22.66
CA LYS A 113 -9.31 -1.30 22.52
C LYS A 113 -8.67 -2.31 21.59
N THR A 114 -8.05 -3.34 22.17
CA THR A 114 -7.71 -4.56 21.44
C THR A 114 -8.95 -5.42 21.29
N LEU A 115 -9.26 -5.86 20.06
CA LEU A 115 -10.35 -6.81 19.85
C LEU A 115 -10.03 -8.14 20.56
N THR A 116 -10.97 -8.64 21.35
CA THR A 116 -10.89 -9.97 21.94
C THR A 116 -10.96 -11.04 20.85
N VAL A 117 -10.57 -12.27 21.17
CA VAL A 117 -10.67 -13.42 20.25
C VAL A 117 -12.11 -13.57 19.74
N GLU A 118 -13.09 -13.41 20.61
CA GLU A 118 -14.52 -13.51 20.27
C GLU A 118 -14.98 -12.39 19.34
N GLN A 119 -14.50 -11.16 19.54
CA GLN A 119 -14.83 -10.03 18.66
C GLN A 119 -14.24 -10.21 17.26
N LYS A 120 -13.05 -10.80 17.14
CA LYS A 120 -12.43 -11.13 15.86
C LYS A 120 -13.20 -12.24 15.13
N GLU A 121 -13.66 -13.25 15.86
CA GLU A 121 -14.50 -14.32 15.27
C GLU A 121 -15.90 -13.83 14.88
N LEU A 122 -16.45 -12.85 15.59
CA LEU A 122 -17.70 -12.19 15.20
C LEU A 122 -17.53 -11.39 13.89
N LEU A 123 -16.45 -10.62 13.76
CA LEU A 123 -16.11 -9.89 12.53
C LEU A 123 -15.93 -10.81 11.32
N LYS A 124 -15.20 -11.93 11.48
CA LYS A 124 -15.07 -12.94 10.42
C LYS A 124 -16.42 -13.48 9.96
N ARG A 125 -17.34 -13.73 10.90
CA ARG A 125 -18.68 -14.24 10.59
C ARG A 125 -19.54 -13.23 9.85
N TRP A 126 -19.45 -11.94 10.18
CA TRP A 126 -20.18 -10.88 9.48
C TRP A 126 -19.68 -10.69 8.04
N ILE A 127 -18.36 -10.66 7.85
CA ILE A 127 -17.75 -10.55 6.50
C ILE A 127 -18.10 -11.78 5.64
N ALA A 128 -18.11 -12.98 6.21
CA ALA A 128 -18.52 -14.20 5.51
C ALA A 128 -20.02 -14.24 5.16
N ALA A 129 -20.85 -13.45 5.86
CA ALA A 129 -22.28 -13.33 5.61
C ALA A 129 -22.63 -12.18 4.64
N GLY A 130 -21.62 -11.50 4.06
CA GLY A 130 -21.82 -10.44 3.07
C GLY A 130 -22.12 -9.07 3.65
N ALA A 131 -21.58 -8.76 4.84
CA ALA A 131 -21.44 -7.37 5.30
C ALA A 131 -20.46 -6.57 4.42
#